data_AF-A0A1G1GBJ4-F1
#
_entry.id   AF-A0A1G1GBJ4-F1
#
_cell.length_a   1.000
_cell.length_b   1.000
_cell.length_c   1.000
_cell.angle_alpha   90.00
_cell.angle_beta   90.00
_cell.angle_gamma   90.00
#
_symmetry.space_group_name_H-M   'P 1'
#
loop_
_entity.id
_entity.type
_entity.pdbx_description
1 polymer ?
#
loop_
_entity_poly.entity_id
_entity_poly.type
_entity_poly.pdbx_seq_one_letter_code
_entity_poly.pdbx_strand_id
1 'polypeptide(L)' 'MDDSSAELLVKNNKEQVPIGALLLADDIILPQDLDFALDHQKHSRRLLGEILVSIGALEEQDLNKTLELQKKSP' A
#
# COMPACT_ATOMS: atom_id res chain seq x y z
N MET A 1 22.87 -27.72 3.56
CA MET A 1 22.13 -26.87 2.63
C MET A 1 20.90 -26.45 3.40
N ASP A 2 21.07 -25.30 4.01
CA ASP A 2 20.33 -24.72 5.11
C ASP A 2 19.12 -23.95 4.58
N ASP A 3 17.94 -24.55 4.68
CA ASP A 3 16.64 -23.89 4.46
C ASP A 3 16.30 -22.86 5.57
N SER A 4 17.30 -22.23 6.18
CA SER A 4 17.15 -21.32 7.33
C SER A 4 17.07 -19.84 6.91
N SER A 5 17.28 -19.51 5.62
CA SER A 5 17.21 -18.14 5.12
C SER A 5 15.81 -17.67 4.71
N ALA A 6 14.87 -18.59 4.44
CA ALA A 6 13.50 -18.24 4.04
C ALA A 6 12.64 -17.74 5.22
N GLU A 7 12.99 -18.10 6.45
CA GLU A 7 12.15 -17.87 7.63
C GLU A 7 12.42 -16.53 8.34
N LEU A 8 13.46 -15.78 7.90
CA LEU A 8 13.87 -14.52 8.52
C LEU A 8 13.22 -13.27 7.90
N LEU A 9 12.56 -13.38 6.74
CA LEU A 9 11.91 -12.24 6.07
C LEU A 9 10.41 -12.10 6.37
N VAL A 10 9.82 -13.02 7.15
CA VAL A 10 8.39 -13.01 7.52
C VAL A 10 8.14 -12.39 8.91
N LYS A 11 9.15 -11.72 9.47
CA LYS A 11 9.08 -11.11 10.80
C LYS A 11 9.11 -9.59 10.67
N ASN A 12 7.93 -8.97 10.78
CA ASN A 12 7.64 -7.57 11.15
C ASN A 12 6.74 -6.79 10.16
N ASN A 13 5.50 -7.22 9.91
CA ASN A 13 4.43 -6.34 9.37
C ASN A 13 3.01 -6.95 9.48
N LYS A 14 2.72 -7.76 10.51
CA LYS A 14 1.44 -8.52 10.57
C LYS A 14 0.26 -7.79 11.21
N GLU A 15 0.43 -6.56 11.68
CA GLU A 15 -0.61 -5.84 12.44
C GLU A 15 -1.13 -4.57 11.75
N GLN A 16 -0.39 -4.01 10.77
CA GLN A 16 -0.86 -2.81 10.06
C GLN A 16 -1.59 -3.17 8.77
N VAL A 17 -2.83 -2.69 8.65
CA VAL A 17 -3.62 -2.80 7.42
C VAL A 17 -2.90 -2.07 6.29
N PRO A 18 -2.67 -2.72 5.12
CA PRO A 18 -2.08 -2.06 3.96
C PRO A 18 -2.92 -0.87 3.53
N ILE A 19 -2.27 0.25 3.16
CA ILE A 19 -2.99 1.47 2.77
C ILE A 19 -3.93 1.24 1.59
N GLY A 20 -3.54 0.40 0.62
CA GLY A 20 -4.40 0.05 -0.51
C GLY A 20 -5.71 -0.63 -0.09
N ALA A 21 -5.70 -1.40 1.00
CA ALA A 21 -6.91 -2.04 1.52
C ALA A 21 -7.83 -1.02 2.21
N LEU A 22 -7.26 -0.05 2.94
CA LEU A 22 -8.04 1.04 3.55
C LEU A 22 -8.70 1.91 2.47
N LEU A 23 -7.93 2.32 1.46
CA LEU A 23 -8.44 3.15 0.35
C LEU A 23 -9.54 2.44 -0.44
N LEU A 24 -9.44 1.13 -0.61
CA LEU A 24 -10.46 0.33 -1.30
C LEU A 24 -11.71 0.13 -0.43
N ALA A 25 -11.54 -0.09 0.87
CA ALA A 25 -12.66 -0.28 1.80
C ALA A 25 -13.53 0.97 1.95
N ASP A 26 -12.93 2.15 1.81
CA ASP A 26 -13.60 3.45 1.89
C ASP A 26 -14.06 3.98 0.51
N ASP A 27 -14.00 3.16 -0.56
CA ASP A 27 -14.34 3.53 -1.94
C ASP A 27 -13.59 4.78 -2.47
N ILE A 28 -12.41 5.08 -1.93
CA ILE A 28 -11.58 6.23 -2.33
C ILE A 28 -10.87 5.93 -3.65
N ILE A 29 -10.52 4.66 -3.89
CA ILE A 29 -9.92 4.19 -5.15
C ILE A 29 -10.73 3.01 -5.70
N LEU A 30 -10.65 2.78 -7.01
CA LEU A 30 -11.25 1.60 -7.63
C LEU A 30 -10.30 0.39 -7.60
N PRO A 31 -10.82 -0.86 -7.60
CA PRO A 31 -9.98 -2.07 -7.64
C PRO A 31 -8.96 -2.07 -8.79
N GLN A 32 -9.40 -1.63 -9.97
CA GLN A 32 -8.56 -1.57 -11.17
C GLN A 32 -7.40 -0.56 -11.06
N ASP A 33 -7.59 0.55 -10.35
CA ASP A 33 -6.55 1.55 -10.14
C ASP A 33 -5.51 1.05 -9.13
N LEU A 34 -5.98 0.32 -8.11
CA LEU A 34 -5.11 -0.37 -7.16
C LEU A 34 -4.26 -1.44 -7.87
N ASP A 35 -4.87 -2.27 -8.72
CA ASP A 35 -4.17 -3.30 -9.48
C ASP A 35 -3.12 -2.68 -10.41
N PHE A 36 -3.46 -1.62 -11.13
CA PHE A 36 -2.54 -0.89 -11.99
C PHE A 36 -1.37 -0.30 -11.18
N ALA A 37 -1.66 0.34 -10.05
CA ALA A 37 -0.64 0.97 -9.22
C ALA A 37 0.30 -0.07 -8.57
N LEU A 38 -0.21 -1.22 -8.16
CA LEU A 38 0.58 -2.34 -7.64
C LEU A 38 1.49 -2.93 -8.71
N ASP A 39 1.01 -3.07 -9.94
CA ASP A 39 1.85 -3.57 -11.04
C ASP A 39 2.98 -2.59 -11.38
N HIS A 40 2.67 -1.29 -11.46
CA HIS A 40 3.66 -0.24 -11.65
C HIS A 40 4.66 -0.16 -10.47
N GLN A 41 4.23 -0.45 -9.24
CA GLN A 41 5.11 -0.46 -8.07
C GLN A 41 6.19 -1.53 -8.18
N LYS A 42 5.90 -2.73 -8.70
CA LYS A 42 6.88 -3.82 -8.85
C LYS A 42 8.11 -3.42 -9.66
N HIS A 43 7.93 -2.51 -10.61
CA HIS A 43 8.95 -2.07 -11.56
C HIS A 43 9.47 -0.66 -11.25
N SER A 44 9.05 -0.04 -10.15
CA SER A 44 9.47 1.31 -9.76
C SER A 44 9.93 1.37 -8.30
N ARG A 45 10.67 2.42 -7.95
CA ARG A 45 11.04 2.72 -6.54
C ARG A 45 10.05 3.67 -5.86
N ARG A 46 8.85 3.82 -6.44
CA ARG A 46 7.81 4.74 -5.97
C ARG A 46 6.90 4.04 -4.96
N LEU A 47 6.34 4.81 -4.04
CA LEU A 47 5.37 4.29 -3.08
C LEU A 47 4.00 4.14 -3.75
N LEU A 48 3.20 3.16 -3.30
CA LEU A 48 1.87 2.88 -3.87
C LEU A 48 0.97 4.13 -3.88
N GLY A 49 0.94 4.87 -2.76
CA GLY A 49 0.18 6.12 -2.66
C GLY A 49 0.64 7.20 -3.64
N GLU A 50 1.95 7.34 -3.87
CA GLU A 50 2.48 8.30 -4.84
C GLU A 50 2.10 7.93 -6.28
N ILE A 51 2.06 6.63 -6.60
CA ILE A 51 1.63 6.14 -7.90
C ILE A 51 0.15 6.48 -8.10
N LEU A 52 -0.71 6.13 -7.13
CA LEU A 52 -2.15 6.41 -7.15
C LEU A 52 -2.45 7.90 -7.34
N VAL A 53 -1.70 8.79 -6.66
CA VAL A 53 -1.82 10.24 -6.85
C VAL A 53 -1.37 10.65 -8.26
N SER A 54 -0.26 10.13 -8.75
CA SER A 54 0.25 10.53 -10.07
C SER A 54 -0.62 10.08 -11.24
N ILE A 55 -1.39 9.02 -11.09
CA ILE A 55 -2.34 8.55 -12.11
C ILE A 55 -3.72 9.19 -11.97
N GLY A 56 -3.93 10.05 -10.97
CA GLY A 56 -5.20 10.73 -10.71
C GLY A 56 -6.26 9.86 -10.03
N ALA A 57 -5.90 8.68 -9.55
CA ALA A 57 -6.82 7.76 -8.86
C ALA A 57 -7.02 8.11 -7.37
N LEU A 58 -6.11 8.90 -6.80
CA LEU A 58 -6.15 9.31 -5.39
C LEU A 58 -5.78 10.79 -5.27
N GLU A 59 -6.52 11.55 -4.46
CA GLU A 59 -6.13 12.91 -4.13
C GLU A 59 -5.07 12.92 -3.02
N GLU A 60 -4.10 13.85 -3.09
CA GLU A 60 -3.03 13.96 -2.08
C GLU A 60 -3.58 14.18 -0.67
N GLN A 61 -4.68 14.93 -0.54
CA GLN A 61 -5.33 15.17 0.74
C GLN A 61 -5.89 13.89 1.37
N ASP A 62 -6.42 12.97 0.57
CA ASP A 62 -6.99 11.72 1.06
C ASP A 62 -5.90 10.71 1.37
N LEU A 63 -4.82 10.68 0.56
CA LEU A 63 -3.61 9.93 0.89
C LEU A 63 -3.09 10.32 2.29
N ASN A 64 -2.99 11.62 2.58
CA ASN A 64 -2.51 12.10 3.87
C ASN A 64 -3.43 11.69 5.03
N LYS A 65 -4.76 11.78 4.86
CA LYS A 65 -5.73 11.33 5.87
C LYS A 65 -5.60 9.83 6.14
N THR A 66 -5.52 9.01 5.09
CA THR A 66 -5.41 7.55 5.25
C THR A 66 -4.09 7.14 5.90
N LEU A 67 -2.97 7.82 5.58
CA LEU A 67 -1.68 7.60 6.26
C LEU A 67 -1.74 7.91 7.75
N GLU A 68 -2.44 8.99 8.13
CA GLU A 68 -2.65 9.33 9.55
C GLU A 68 -3.51 8.30 10.29
N LEU A 69 -4.50 7.70 9.62
CA LEU A 69 -5.29 6.59 10.17
C LEU A 69 -4.47 5.31 10.31
N GLN A 70 -3.64 4.98 9.32
CA GLN A 70 -2.78 3.80 9.32
C GLN A 70 -1.78 3.85 10.48
N LYS A 71 -1.11 4.99 10.71
CA LYS A 71 -0.15 5.18 11.83
C LYS A 71 -0.77 5.02 13.22
N LYS A 72 -2.08 5.26 13.35
CA LYS A 72 -2.82 5.18 14.62
C LYS A 72 -3.34 3.78 14.94
N SER A 73 -3.27 2.86 13.98
CA SER A 73 -3.64 1.45 14.20
C SER A 73 -2.43 0.73 14.82
N PRO A 74 -2.57 0.10 15.99
CA PRO A 74 -1.47 -0.52 16.75
C PRO A 74 -0.82 -1.68 15.99
#